data_AF-K1TV68-F1
#
_entry.id   AF-K1TV68-F1
#
_cell.length_a   1.000
_cell.length_b   1.000
_cell.length_c   1.000
_cell.angle_alpha   90.00
_cell.angle_beta   90.00
_cell.angle_gamma   90.00
#
_symmetry.space_group_name_H-M   'P 1'
#
loop_
_entity.id
_entity.type
_entity.pdbx_description
1 polymer ?
#
loop_
_entity_poly.entity_id
_entity_poly.type
_entity_poly.pdbx_seq_one_letter_code
_entity_poly.pdbx_strand_id
1 'polypeptide(L)'
;MKTGSDLVNQLISNVRWGLKCNFVDVPTDCPQRDERMGWTGDAQVFSPTAMYLEDTYAFYAKYLYDMAKEQSVLGGKVPHVVPSCGVEDAACVWGDAACIIPWNLYLFYGDKSILEDQFVSMKSWVDYITKVDGDN
;
A
#
# COMPACT_ATOMS: atom_id res chain seq x y z
N MET A 1 20.09 2.67 -12.06
CA MET A 1 20.29 1.40 -12.80
C MET A 1 20.35 1.68 -14.29
N LYS A 2 21.30 1.06 -15.00
CA LYS A 2 21.42 1.05 -16.46
C LYS A 2 21.93 -0.33 -16.87
N THR A 3 21.41 -0.87 -17.97
CA THR A 3 21.73 -2.19 -18.50
C THR A 3 22.29 -2.07 -19.93
N GLY A 4 22.74 -3.18 -20.51
CA GLY A 4 23.18 -3.24 -21.91
C GLY A 4 22.03 -3.28 -22.94
N SER A 5 20.77 -3.29 -22.50
CA SER A 5 19.60 -3.31 -23.38
C SER A 5 18.83 -1.99 -23.32
N ASP A 6 18.71 -1.31 -24.46
CA ASP A 6 17.98 -0.04 -24.53
C ASP A 6 16.48 -0.19 -24.20
N LEU A 7 15.86 -1.32 -24.57
CA LEU A 7 14.46 -1.61 -24.24
C LEU A 7 14.25 -1.77 -22.73
N VAL A 8 15.17 -2.45 -22.05
CA VAL A 8 15.10 -2.60 -20.58
C VAL A 8 15.33 -1.24 -19.90
N ASN A 9 16.25 -0.43 -20.41
CA ASN A 9 16.47 0.93 -19.91
C ASN A 9 15.22 1.80 -20.08
N GLN A 10 14.51 1.68 -21.21
CA GLN A 10 13.26 2.38 -21.44
C GLN A 10 12.15 1.92 -20.49
N LEU A 11 12.02 0.62 -20.24
CA LEU A 11 11.06 0.08 -19.27
C LEU A 11 11.31 0.66 -17.87
N ILE A 12 12.57 0.65 -17.39
CA ILE A 12 12.93 1.22 -16.09
C ILE A 12 12.58 2.73 -16.03
N SER A 13 12.84 3.46 -17.13
CA SER A 13 12.48 4.88 -17.22
C SER A 13 10.97 5.09 -17.10
N ASN A 14 10.18 4.28 -17.81
CA ASN A 14 8.72 4.35 -17.78
C ASN A 14 8.17 4.06 -16.37
N VAL A 15 8.69 3.02 -15.69
CA VAL A 15 8.28 2.68 -14.32
C VAL A 15 8.58 3.81 -13.35
N ARG A 16 9.76 4.45 -13.46
CA ARG A 16 10.11 5.61 -12.62
C ARG A 16 9.21 6.81 -12.84
N TRP A 17 8.84 7.10 -14.09
CA TRP A 17 7.88 8.15 -14.37
C TRP A 17 6.49 7.80 -13.85
N GLY A 18 6.05 6.55 -13.99
CA GLY A 18 4.80 6.07 -13.39
C GLY A 18 4.75 6.26 -11.87
N LEU A 19 5.83 5.88 -11.17
CA LEU A 19 5.98 6.13 -9.73
C LEU A 19 5.85 7.62 -9.40
N LYS A 20 6.59 8.50 -10.10
CA LYS A 20 6.56 9.94 -9.85
C LYS A 20 5.18 10.56 -10.07
N CYS A 21 4.42 10.07 -11.04
CA CYS A 21 3.09 10.57 -11.33
C CYS A 21 2.06 10.20 -10.25
N ASN A 22 2.25 9.08 -9.54
CA ASN A 22 1.26 8.51 -8.63
C ASN A 22 1.61 8.62 -7.14
N PHE A 23 2.80 9.14 -6.78
CA PHE A 23 3.22 9.32 -5.39
C PHE A 23 2.97 10.76 -4.96
N VAL A 24 1.70 11.13 -4.81
CA VAL A 24 1.24 12.50 -4.51
C VAL A 24 0.32 12.49 -3.28
N ASP A 25 0.90 12.70 -2.10
CA ASP A 25 0.28 12.50 -0.76
C ASP A 25 -0.19 11.07 -0.41
N VAL A 26 -0.71 10.34 -1.40
CA VAL A 26 -1.14 8.94 -1.33
C VAL A 26 -0.72 8.20 -2.62
N PRO A 27 -0.53 6.86 -2.59
CA PRO A 27 -0.19 6.06 -3.77
C PRO A 27 -1.41 5.89 -4.69
N THR A 28 -1.60 6.80 -5.64
CA THR A 28 -2.78 6.82 -6.50
C THR A 28 -2.76 5.73 -7.58
N ASP A 29 -3.93 5.26 -8.00
CA ASP A 29 -4.08 4.34 -9.14
C ASP A 29 -3.64 4.98 -10.47
N CYS A 30 -4.06 6.22 -10.69
CA CYS A 30 -3.73 6.96 -11.89
C CYS A 30 -3.78 8.48 -11.69
N PRO A 31 -2.99 9.27 -12.44
CA PRO A 31 -2.95 10.72 -12.26
C PRO A 31 -3.95 11.50 -13.14
N GLN A 32 -4.58 10.88 -14.14
CA GLN A 32 -5.25 11.61 -15.23
C GLN A 32 -6.76 11.80 -15.04
N ARG A 33 -7.51 10.75 -14.71
CA ARG A 33 -8.99 10.80 -14.68
C ARG A 33 -9.50 11.29 -13.33
N ASP A 34 -10.81 11.41 -13.23
CA ASP A 34 -11.58 11.76 -12.03
C ASP A 34 -11.63 10.62 -11.00
N GLU A 35 -10.46 10.09 -10.64
CA GLU A 35 -10.27 9.05 -9.64
C GLU A 35 -9.12 9.42 -8.71
N ARG A 36 -7.86 9.12 -9.07
CA ARG A 36 -6.65 9.54 -8.32
C ARG A 36 -6.72 9.11 -6.87
N MET A 37 -7.18 7.88 -6.66
CA MET A 37 -7.53 7.34 -5.37
C MET A 37 -6.42 6.43 -4.86
N GLY A 38 -6.18 6.43 -3.55
CA GLY A 38 -5.17 5.58 -2.91
C GLY A 38 -5.61 4.13 -2.82
N TRP A 39 -5.74 3.45 -3.95
CA TRP A 39 -6.16 2.06 -4.04
C TRP A 39 -5.15 1.13 -3.35
N THR A 40 -5.62 0.39 -2.36
CA THR A 40 -4.77 -0.40 -1.47
C THR A 40 -4.10 -1.58 -2.18
N GLY A 41 -4.82 -2.22 -3.11
CA GLY A 41 -4.31 -3.31 -3.95
C GLY A 41 -3.12 -2.87 -4.82
N ASP A 42 -3.30 -1.76 -5.53
CA ASP A 42 -2.29 -1.14 -6.40
C ASP A 42 -1.06 -0.71 -5.61
N ALA A 43 -1.28 -0.07 -4.46
CA ALA A 43 -0.23 0.34 -3.55
C ALA A 43 0.61 -0.85 -3.06
N GLN A 44 -0.03 -1.95 -2.65
CA GLN A 44 0.71 -3.10 -2.10
C GLN A 44 1.52 -3.83 -3.16
N VAL A 45 0.98 -4.06 -4.36
CA VAL A 45 1.67 -4.85 -5.40
C VAL A 45 2.90 -4.09 -5.90
N PHE A 46 2.84 -2.76 -5.91
CA PHE A 46 3.94 -1.93 -6.37
C PHE A 46 4.94 -1.55 -5.27
N SER A 47 4.57 -1.66 -3.99
CA SER A 47 5.41 -1.26 -2.85
C SER A 47 6.86 -1.77 -2.88
N PRO A 48 7.19 -3.04 -3.17
CA PRO A 48 8.59 -3.46 -3.22
C PRO A 48 9.37 -2.84 -4.40
N THR A 49 8.70 -2.59 -5.52
CA THR A 49 9.33 -1.92 -6.67
C THR A 49 9.60 -0.46 -6.36
N ALA A 50 8.65 0.22 -5.71
CA ALA A 50 8.81 1.60 -5.30
C ALA A 50 9.98 1.79 -4.33
N MET A 51 10.07 0.94 -3.30
CA MET A 51 11.16 0.96 -2.31
C MET A 51 12.53 0.62 -2.90
N TYR A 52 12.58 -0.19 -3.97
CA TYR A 52 13.82 -0.44 -4.68
C TYR A 52 14.29 0.76 -5.51
N LEU A 53 13.34 1.57 -6.02
CA LEU A 53 13.63 2.65 -6.95
C LEU A 53 13.90 4.00 -6.27
N GLU A 54 13.20 4.30 -5.18
CA GLU A 54 13.28 5.57 -4.45
C GLU A 54 13.07 5.35 -2.94
N ASP A 55 13.57 6.28 -2.12
CA ASP A 55 13.27 6.31 -0.68
C ASP A 55 11.81 6.72 -0.46
N THR A 56 11.02 5.77 0.01
CA THR A 56 9.57 5.83 0.14
C THR A 56 9.10 5.54 1.57
N TYR A 57 10.03 5.45 2.53
CA TYR A 57 9.71 5.05 3.90
C TYR A 57 8.65 5.96 4.53
N ALA A 58 8.91 7.27 4.58
CA ALA A 58 8.01 8.23 5.22
C ALA A 58 6.64 8.30 4.53
N PHE A 59 6.62 8.12 3.20
CA PHE A 59 5.40 8.14 2.40
C PHE A 59 4.49 6.96 2.76
N TYR A 60 5.03 5.74 2.75
CA TYR A 60 4.25 4.55 3.11
C TYR A 60 3.91 4.49 4.60
N ALA A 61 4.79 4.97 5.48
CA ALA A 61 4.49 5.07 6.91
C ALA A 61 3.29 5.99 7.18
N LYS A 62 3.20 7.15 6.50
CA LYS A 62 2.03 8.03 6.56
C LYS A 62 0.79 7.35 5.98
N TYR A 63 0.89 6.71 4.82
CA TYR A 63 -0.24 6.01 4.21
C TYR A 63 -0.79 4.87 5.09
N LEU A 64 0.09 4.12 5.76
CA LEU A 64 -0.30 3.09 6.73
C LEU A 64 -0.95 3.68 7.99
N TYR A 65 -0.49 4.84 8.44
CA TYR A 65 -1.17 5.57 9.50
C TYR A 65 -2.61 5.92 9.10
N ASP A 66 -2.83 6.45 7.89
CA ASP A 66 -4.17 6.76 7.38
C ASP A 66 -5.03 5.49 7.28
N MET A 67 -4.48 4.38 6.78
CA MET A 67 -5.15 3.08 6.69
C MET A 67 -5.59 2.57 8.08
N ALA A 68 -4.72 2.64 9.07
CA ALA A 68 -5.03 2.23 10.44
C ALA A 68 -6.15 3.07 11.06
N LYS A 69 -6.25 4.37 10.69
CA LYS A 69 -7.36 5.23 11.13
C LYS A 69 -8.69 4.81 10.51
N GLU A 70 -8.73 4.52 9.21
CA GLU A 70 -9.92 3.98 8.55
C GLU A 70 -10.35 2.64 9.18
N GLN A 71 -9.42 1.71 9.40
CA GLN A 71 -9.72 0.43 10.06
C GLN A 71 -10.32 0.61 11.46
N SER A 72 -9.86 1.62 12.22
CA SER A 72 -10.32 1.84 13.59
C SER A 72 -11.81 2.20 13.69
N VAL A 73 -12.37 2.83 12.64
CA VAL A 73 -13.80 3.18 12.57
C VAL A 73 -14.61 2.14 11.80
N LEU A 74 -13.96 1.32 10.97
CA LEU A 74 -14.58 0.24 10.18
C LEU A 74 -14.47 -1.16 10.84
N GLY A 75 -14.03 -1.22 12.10
CA GLY A 75 -13.97 -2.47 12.87
C GLY A 75 -12.94 -3.47 12.34
N GLY A 76 -11.76 -3.00 11.92
CA GLY A 76 -10.65 -3.81 11.41
C GLY A 76 -10.66 -4.03 9.90
N LYS A 77 -11.79 -3.75 9.24
CA LYS A 77 -11.95 -3.80 7.78
C LYS A 77 -11.03 -2.77 7.10
N VAL A 78 -10.26 -3.22 6.11
CA VAL A 78 -9.47 -2.34 5.25
C VAL A 78 -10.29 -1.99 4.01
N PRO A 79 -10.61 -0.71 3.77
CA PRO A 79 -11.32 -0.30 2.57
C PRO A 79 -10.45 -0.48 1.30
N HIS A 80 -11.10 -0.59 0.14
CA HIS A 80 -10.40 -0.68 -1.16
C HIS A 80 -9.52 0.54 -1.46
N VAL A 81 -9.89 1.70 -0.94
CA VAL A 81 -9.19 2.97 -1.11
C VAL A 81 -8.90 3.57 0.26
N VAL A 82 -7.73 4.18 0.41
CA VAL A 82 -7.36 4.97 1.59
C VAL A 82 -6.85 6.35 1.13
N PRO A 83 -7.38 7.47 1.64
CA PRO A 83 -8.60 7.60 2.45
C PRO A 83 -9.85 7.06 1.75
N SER A 84 -10.83 6.57 2.51
CA SER A 84 -11.95 5.78 1.97
C SER A 84 -12.88 6.56 1.05
N CYS A 85 -13.07 7.87 1.29
CA CYS A 85 -14.00 8.72 0.54
C CYS A 85 -15.43 8.12 0.42
N GLY A 86 -15.86 7.34 1.42
CA GLY A 86 -17.14 6.63 1.42
C GLY A 86 -17.14 5.26 0.72
N VAL A 87 -16.00 4.80 0.20
CA VAL A 87 -15.81 3.44 -0.32
C VAL A 87 -15.44 2.54 0.85
N GLU A 88 -16.41 1.78 1.35
CA GLU A 88 -16.21 0.92 2.51
C GLU A 88 -16.03 -0.55 2.15
N ASP A 89 -16.13 -0.96 0.89
CA ASP A 89 -15.94 -2.35 0.47
C ASP A 89 -14.51 -2.85 0.75
N ALA A 90 -14.39 -4.16 0.99
CA ALA A 90 -13.11 -4.82 1.27
C ALA A 90 -13.02 -6.13 0.47
N ALA A 91 -11.80 -6.48 0.08
CA ALA A 91 -11.49 -7.73 -0.61
C ALA A 91 -10.07 -8.18 -0.24
N CYS A 92 -9.80 -9.48 -0.37
CA CYS A 92 -8.43 -10.01 -0.38
C CYS A 92 -7.61 -9.31 -1.48
N VAL A 93 -6.28 -9.30 -1.37
CA VAL A 93 -5.37 -8.46 -2.16
C VAL A 93 -5.47 -6.97 -1.82
N TRP A 94 -6.65 -6.36 -1.77
CA TRP A 94 -6.77 -4.95 -1.38
C TRP A 94 -6.48 -4.77 0.11
N GLY A 95 -7.21 -5.49 0.97
CA GLY A 95 -7.06 -5.34 2.41
C GLY A 95 -5.75 -5.91 2.96
N ASP A 96 -5.12 -6.84 2.24
CA ASP A 96 -3.82 -7.42 2.61
C ASP A 96 -2.70 -6.37 2.60
N ALA A 97 -2.92 -5.19 2.02
CA ALA A 97 -2.02 -4.06 2.06
C ALA A 97 -1.63 -3.66 3.50
N ALA A 98 -2.55 -3.82 4.46
CA ALA A 98 -2.31 -3.59 5.88
C ALA A 98 -1.21 -4.49 6.44
N CYS A 99 -0.98 -5.66 5.85
CA CYS A 99 0.07 -6.60 6.24
C CYS A 99 1.30 -6.54 5.34
N ILE A 100 1.11 -6.39 4.02
CA ILE A 100 2.19 -6.50 3.04
C ILE A 100 3.08 -5.26 3.02
N ILE A 101 2.51 -4.05 3.06
CA ILE A 101 3.30 -2.81 3.00
C ILE A 101 4.22 -2.65 4.24
N PRO A 102 3.77 -2.81 5.51
CA PRO A 102 4.67 -2.70 6.65
C PRO A 102 5.73 -3.80 6.68
N TRP A 103 5.39 -5.01 6.20
CA TRP A 103 6.38 -6.08 6.05
C TRP A 103 7.47 -5.70 5.02
N ASN A 104 7.09 -5.12 3.88
CA ASN A 104 8.05 -4.63 2.90
C ASN A 104 8.90 -3.49 3.45
N LEU A 105 8.31 -2.54 4.19
CA LEU A 105 9.08 -1.48 4.86
C LEU A 105 10.15 -2.07 5.79
N TYR A 106 9.79 -3.05 6.61
CA TYR A 106 10.75 -3.75 7.45
C TYR A 106 11.87 -4.43 6.63
N LEU A 107 11.53 -5.14 5.56
CA LEU A 107 12.54 -5.85 4.75
C LEU A 107 13.51 -4.91 4.03
N PHE A 108 13.02 -3.79 3.49
CA PHE A 108 13.85 -2.86 2.71
C PHE A 108 14.65 -1.89 3.56
N TYR A 109 14.11 -1.46 4.71
CA TYR A 109 14.73 -0.44 5.55
C TYR A 109 15.29 -0.98 6.88
N GLY A 110 14.92 -2.20 7.28
CA GLY A 110 15.40 -2.84 8.50
C GLY A 110 14.81 -2.27 9.80
N ASP A 111 13.86 -1.34 9.69
CA ASP A 111 13.22 -0.72 10.85
C ASP A 111 12.12 -1.62 11.43
N LYS A 112 12.27 -2.01 12.69
CA LYS A 112 11.29 -2.86 13.39
C LYS A 112 10.14 -2.07 13.97
N SER A 113 10.30 -0.76 14.24
CA SER A 113 9.24 0.02 14.87
C SER A 113 8.01 0.12 13.97
N ILE A 114 8.19 0.07 12.63
CA ILE A 114 7.05 0.04 11.70
C ILE A 114 6.15 -1.19 11.92
N LEU A 115 6.72 -2.34 12.29
CA LEU A 115 5.94 -3.53 12.61
C LEU A 115 5.25 -3.38 13.96
N GLU A 116 5.91 -2.78 14.95
CA GLU A 116 5.34 -2.50 16.27
C GLU A 116 4.15 -1.54 16.17
N ASP A 117 4.31 -0.46 15.41
CA ASP A 117 3.28 0.55 15.16
C ASP A 117 2.08 -0.01 14.40
N GLN A 118 2.32 -0.92 13.44
CA GLN A 118 1.27 -1.45 12.57
C GLN A 118 0.70 -2.80 13.03
N PHE A 119 1.27 -3.44 14.05
CA PHE A 119 0.83 -4.79 14.47
C PHE A 119 -0.67 -4.85 14.80
N VAL A 120 -1.21 -3.82 15.45
CA VAL A 120 -2.65 -3.74 15.75
C VAL A 120 -3.48 -3.65 14.48
N SER A 121 -3.06 -2.83 13.50
CA SER A 121 -3.71 -2.70 12.19
C SER A 121 -3.68 -4.04 11.43
N MET A 122 -2.51 -4.66 11.32
CA MET A 122 -2.29 -5.96 10.68
C MET A 122 -3.21 -7.03 11.28
N LYS A 123 -3.20 -7.16 12.61
CA LYS A 123 -4.04 -8.12 13.32
C LYS A 123 -5.52 -7.85 13.10
N SER A 124 -5.94 -6.58 13.16
CA SER A 124 -7.36 -6.22 12.99
C SER A 124 -7.93 -6.60 11.62
N TRP A 125 -7.10 -6.56 10.56
CA TRP A 125 -7.50 -7.05 9.24
C TRP A 125 -7.70 -8.57 9.23
N VAL A 126 -6.75 -9.32 9.80
CA VAL A 126 -6.84 -10.79 9.89
C VAL A 126 -8.06 -11.19 10.73
N ASP A 127 -8.25 -10.58 11.90
CA ASP A 127 -9.39 -10.82 12.78
C ASP A 127 -10.72 -10.51 12.06
N TYR A 128 -10.77 -9.44 11.25
CA TYR A 128 -11.93 -9.10 10.43
C TYR A 128 -12.25 -10.21 9.41
N ILE A 129 -11.25 -10.68 8.66
CA ILE A 129 -11.43 -11.76 7.68
C ILE A 129 -11.89 -13.06 8.38
N THR A 130 -11.24 -13.45 9.47
CA THR A 130 -11.64 -14.64 10.25
C THR A 130 -13.11 -14.57 10.68
N LYS A 131 -13.57 -13.39 11.14
CA LYS A 131 -14.96 -13.18 11.53
C LYS A 131 -15.93 -13.29 10.35
N VAL A 132 -15.55 -12.81 9.16
CA VAL A 132 -16.39 -12.82 7.96
C VAL A 132 -16.47 -14.22 7.35
N ASP A 133 -15.35 -14.94 7.28
CA ASP A 133 -15.27 -16.29 6.71
C ASP A 133 -15.92 -17.35 7.65
N GLY A 134 -15.87 -17.12 8.96
CA GLY A 134 -16.41 -18.03 9.97
C GLY A 134 -15.51 -19.25 10.26
N ASP A 135 -15.95 -20.12 11.17
CA ASP A 135 -15.17 -21.27 11.66
C ASP A 135 -15.32 -22.56 10.81
N ASN A 136 -15.53 -22.45 9.50
CA ASN A 136 -15.75 -23.63 8.65
C ASN A 136 -14.52 -24.52 8.49
#